data_AF-A0A0E4H7F0-F1
#
_entry.id   AF-A0A0E4H7F0-F1
#
_cell.length_a   1.000
_cell.length_b   1.000
_cell.length_c   1.000
_cell.angle_alpha   90.00
_cell.angle_beta   90.00
_cell.angle_gamma   90.00
#
_symmetry.space_group_name_H-M   'P 1'
#
loop_
_entity.id
_entity.type
_entity.pdbx_description
1 polymer ?
#
loop_
_entity_poly.entity_id
_entity_poly.type
_entity_poly.pdbx_seq_one_letter_code
_entity_poly.pdbx_strand_id
1 'polypeptide(L)'
;MYYYLFSFSAVQTGDCPGLYTGELLPGRCELMVHPFSRVIRLAEELLLNKDCQEEDVQHFRQQLRFQELLLLFEHNYSSRQQPSPAQSVENTIQYLQKHYMDSITVKQLAERANVGISAESSTDRFVKSRSDHCRECG
;
A
#
# COMPACT_ATOMS: atom_id res chain seq x y z
N MET A 1 15.06 5.72 13.14
CA MET A 1 13.73 5.16 12.80
C MET A 1 13.93 3.67 12.62
N TYR A 2 13.27 2.83 13.43
CA TYR A 2 13.41 1.37 13.34
C TYR A 2 12.31 0.82 12.44
N TYR A 3 12.66 -0.12 11.57
CA TYR A 3 11.71 -0.85 10.74
C TYR A 3 11.75 -2.32 11.12
N TYR A 4 10.58 -2.94 11.14
CA TYR A 4 10.42 -4.38 11.34
C TYR A 4 9.93 -4.99 10.03
N LEU A 5 10.59 -6.06 9.59
CA LEU A 5 10.19 -6.82 8.42
C LEU A 5 9.57 -8.15 8.87
N PHE A 6 8.30 -8.34 8.56
CA PHE A 6 7.63 -9.62 8.74
C PHE A 6 7.71 -10.42 7.45
N SER A 7 8.12 -11.67 7.54
CA SER A 7 8.13 -12.60 6.42
C SER A 7 7.44 -13.89 6.87
N PHE A 8 6.47 -14.33 6.09
CA PHE A 8 5.69 -15.53 6.37
C PHE A 8 5.23 -16.16 5.05
N SER A 9 4.93 -17.45 5.11
CA SER A 9 4.30 -18.18 4.02
C SER A 9 2.82 -18.35 4.33
N ALA A 10 1.97 -17.97 3.40
CA ALA A 10 0.54 -18.26 3.46
C ALA A 10 0.23 -19.48 2.60
N VAL A 11 -0.63 -20.37 3.08
CA VAL A 11 -1.07 -21.57 2.36
C VAL A 11 -2.57 -21.47 2.16
N GLN A 12 -3.03 -21.62 0.92
CA GLN A 12 -4.45 -21.68 0.61
C GLN A 12 -4.94 -23.11 0.82
N THR A 13 -6.00 -23.25 1.63
CA THR A 13 -6.65 -24.53 1.87
C THR A 13 -7.74 -24.73 0.82
N GLY A 14 -7.61 -25.78 0.00
CA GLY A 14 -8.55 -26.19 -1.03
C GLY A 14 -8.26 -27.62 -1.46
N ASP A 15 -8.87 -28.09 -2.56
CA ASP A 15 -8.67 -29.46 -3.07
C ASP A 15 -7.19 -29.79 -3.34
N CYS A 16 -6.41 -28.78 -3.71
CA CYS A 16 -4.95 -28.85 -3.80
C CYS A 16 -4.35 -27.74 -2.90
N PRO A 17 -3.76 -28.08 -1.74
CA PRO A 17 -3.09 -27.08 -0.91
C PRO A 17 -1.89 -26.52 -1.66
N GLY A 18 -1.78 -25.19 -1.68
CA GLY A 18 -0.72 -24.47 -2.40
C GLY A 18 -0.32 -23.19 -1.68
N LEU A 19 0.85 -22.66 -2.03
CA LEU A 19 1.29 -21.36 -1.53
C LEU A 19 0.36 -20.27 -2.07
N TYR A 20 -0.10 -19.41 -1.18
CA TYR A 20 -0.87 -18.23 -1.55
C TYR A 20 0.08 -17.17 -2.13
N THR A 21 -0.17 -16.77 -3.38
CA THR A 21 0.62 -15.78 -4.11
C THR A 21 -0.14 -14.49 -4.41
N GLY A 22 -1.35 -14.34 -3.85
CA GLY A 22 -2.17 -13.14 -4.03
C GLY A 22 -1.67 -11.93 -3.25
N GLU A 23 -2.26 -10.78 -3.54
CA GLU A 23 -2.00 -9.54 -2.80
C GLU A 23 -2.54 -9.63 -1.37
N LEU A 24 -1.71 -9.27 -0.39
CA LEU A 24 -2.11 -9.25 1.03
C LEU A 24 -3.04 -8.09 1.39
N LEU A 25 -2.92 -6.96 0.65
CA LEU A 25 -3.70 -5.74 0.90
C LEU A 25 -4.31 -5.22 -0.42
N PRO A 26 -5.35 -5.89 -0.96
CA PRO A 26 -5.92 -5.52 -2.25
C PRO A 26 -6.39 -4.06 -2.27
N GLY A 27 -5.86 -3.27 -3.20
CA GLY A 27 -6.23 -1.86 -3.37
C GLY A 27 -5.73 -0.93 -2.25
N ARG A 28 -4.76 -1.35 -1.43
CA ARG A 28 -4.09 -0.48 -0.45
C ARG A 28 -2.58 -0.61 -0.52
N CYS A 29 -1.89 0.52 -0.37
CA CYS A 29 -0.43 0.57 -0.30
C CYS A 29 0.11 0.44 1.13
N GLU A 30 -0.70 0.82 2.12
CA GLU A 30 -0.34 0.76 3.53
C GLU A 30 -1.55 0.52 4.43
N LEU A 31 -1.27 0.10 5.66
CA LEU A 31 -2.27 -0.14 6.69
C LEU A 31 -1.93 0.72 7.92
N MET A 32 -2.80 1.67 8.26
CA MET A 32 -2.66 2.40 9.52
C MET A 32 -3.12 1.50 10.66
N VAL A 33 -2.23 1.24 11.61
CA VAL A 33 -2.51 0.33 12.72
C VAL A 33 -2.71 1.07 14.04
N HIS A 34 -3.77 0.72 14.74
CA HIS A 34 -4.07 1.19 16.08
C HIS A 34 -4.48 0.02 17.00
N PRO A 35 -4.02 -0.03 18.26
CA PRO A 35 -2.98 0.84 18.85
C PRO A 35 -1.57 0.42 18.40
N PHE A 36 -0.77 1.39 17.94
CA PHE A 36 0.59 1.14 17.43
C PHE A 36 1.52 0.47 18.45
N SER A 37 1.40 0.86 19.73
CA SER A 37 2.20 0.27 20.81
C SER A 37 2.01 -1.24 20.95
N ARG A 38 0.79 -1.75 20.72
CA ARG A 38 0.52 -3.19 20.76
C ARG A 38 1.16 -3.93 19.60
N VAL A 39 1.12 -3.34 18.41
CA VAL A 39 1.76 -3.91 17.21
C VAL A 39 3.27 -4.00 17.40
N ILE A 40 3.91 -2.93 17.90
CA ILE A 40 5.35 -2.93 18.16
C ILE A 40 5.74 -3.97 19.21
N ARG A 41 5.00 -4.06 20.33
CA ARG A 41 5.26 -5.08 21.35
C ARG A 41 5.20 -6.50 20.76
N LEU A 42 4.20 -6.79 19.94
CA LEU A 42 4.08 -8.10 19.28
C LEU A 42 5.22 -8.34 18.28
N ALA A 43 5.64 -7.31 17.53
CA ALA A 43 6.77 -7.39 16.62
C ALA A 43 8.08 -7.78 17.34
N GLU A 44 8.35 -7.12 18.46
CA GLU A 44 9.52 -7.36 19.29
C GLU A 44 9.48 -8.77 19.90
N GLU A 45 8.34 -9.18 20.45
CA GLU A 45 8.17 -10.53 21.00
C GLU A 45 8.37 -11.62 19.92
N LEU A 46 7.86 -11.40 18.70
CA LEU A 46 8.05 -12.34 17.59
C LEU A 46 9.53 -12.42 17.14
N LEU A 47 10.23 -11.28 17.14
CA LEU A 47 11.63 -11.19 16.76
C LEU A 47 12.55 -11.87 17.79
N LEU A 48 12.34 -11.61 19.08
CA LEU A 48 13.16 -12.17 20.17
C LEU A 48 13.09 -13.70 20.24
N ASN A 49 11.95 -14.29 19.87
CA ASN A 49 11.72 -15.73 19.94
C ASN A 49 11.98 -16.45 18.60
N LYS A 50 12.58 -15.78 17.61
CA LYS A 50 12.81 -16.35 16.28
C LYS A 50 13.74 -17.57 16.29
N ASP A 51 14.75 -17.55 17.15
CA ASP A 51 15.82 -18.55 17.19
C ASP A 51 15.68 -19.55 18.35
N CYS A 52 14.56 -19.52 19.09
CA CYS A 52 14.28 -20.51 20.14
C CYS A 52 13.88 -21.85 19.51
N GLN A 53 14.88 -22.67 19.18
CA GLN A 53 14.74 -23.95 18.47
C GLN A 53 14.36 -25.14 19.37
N GLU A 54 14.25 -24.96 20.69
CA GLU A 54 14.31 -26.11 21.62
C GLU A 54 12.97 -26.58 22.21
N GLU A 55 11.84 -25.91 21.96
CA GLU A 55 10.56 -26.29 22.58
C GLU A 55 9.34 -26.09 21.67
N ASP A 56 8.59 -27.17 21.41
CA ASP A 56 7.30 -27.16 20.68
C ASP A 56 6.30 -26.12 21.24
N VAL A 57 6.33 -25.92 22.56
CA VAL A 57 5.48 -24.94 23.26
C VAL A 57 5.83 -23.52 22.84
N GLN A 58 7.10 -23.22 22.56
CA GLN A 58 7.53 -21.88 22.14
C GLN A 58 7.12 -21.60 20.70
N HIS A 59 7.22 -22.59 19.80
CA HIS A 59 6.67 -22.48 18.45
C HIS A 59 5.16 -22.23 18.47
N PHE A 60 4.43 -22.95 19.30
CA PHE A 60 2.99 -22.73 19.46
C PHE A 60 2.68 -21.31 19.98
N ARG A 61 3.43 -20.83 20.98
CA ARG A 61 3.28 -19.45 21.50
C ARG A 61 3.63 -18.39 20.44
N GLN A 62 4.65 -18.62 19.64
CA GLN A 62 5.02 -17.73 18.54
C GLN A 62 3.90 -17.66 17.51
N GLN A 63 3.30 -18.81 17.16
CA GLN A 63 2.15 -18.87 16.26
C GLN A 63 0.95 -18.10 16.82
N LEU A 64 0.64 -18.23 18.12
CA LEU A 64 -0.45 -17.47 18.76
C LEU A 64 -0.23 -15.96 18.68
N ARG A 65 1.01 -15.49 18.93
CA ARG A 65 1.35 -14.06 18.80
C ARG A 65 1.22 -13.58 17.36
N PHE A 66 1.63 -14.40 16.39
CA PHE A 66 1.47 -14.08 14.98
C PHE A 66 -0.01 -14.00 14.59
N GLN A 67 -0.84 -14.91 15.09
CA GLN A 67 -2.30 -14.84 14.89
C GLN A 67 -2.92 -13.59 15.53
N GLU A 68 -2.46 -13.18 16.72
CA GLU A 68 -2.89 -11.93 17.35
C GLU A 68 -2.53 -10.71 16.48
N LEU A 69 -1.33 -10.69 15.91
CA LEU A 69 -0.90 -9.64 14.99
C LEU A 69 -1.80 -9.57 13.75
N LEU A 70 -2.12 -10.71 13.14
CA LEU A 70 -3.03 -10.77 12.00
C LEU A 70 -4.43 -10.26 12.35
N LEU A 71 -4.96 -10.60 13.53
CA LEU A 71 -6.26 -10.09 13.99
C LEU A 71 -6.26 -8.57 14.14
N LEU A 72 -5.16 -7.99 14.64
CA LEU A 72 -5.02 -6.54 14.72
C LEU A 72 -4.99 -5.92 13.32
N PHE A 73 -4.30 -6.54 12.37
CA PHE A 73 -4.29 -6.05 10.99
C PHE A 73 -5.68 -6.10 10.37
N GLU A 74 -6.43 -7.19 10.55
CA GLU A 74 -7.80 -7.34 10.05
C GLU A 74 -8.75 -6.26 10.62
N HIS A 75 -8.66 -6.01 11.92
CA HIS A 75 -9.48 -4.97 12.57
C HIS A 75 -9.19 -3.57 12.00
N ASN A 76 -7.91 -3.27 11.78
CA ASN A 76 -7.49 -2.00 11.20
C ASN A 76 -7.83 -1.91 9.71
N TYR A 77 -7.81 -3.03 8.99
CA TYR A 77 -8.16 -3.10 7.58
C TYR A 77 -9.66 -2.78 7.36
N SER A 78 -10.53 -3.36 8.17
CA SER A 78 -11.98 -3.15 8.08
C SER A 78 -12.44 -1.74 8.47
N SER A 79 -11.65 -1.01 9.27
CA SER A 79 -12.00 0.37 9.63
C SER A 79 -11.99 1.26 8.37
N ARG A 80 -13.04 2.08 8.19
CA ARG A 80 -13.12 3.08 7.11
C ARG A 80 -12.10 4.20 7.35
N GLN A 81 -10.82 3.87 7.21
CA GLN A 81 -9.74 4.82 7.34
C GLN A 81 -9.79 5.76 6.13
N GLN A 82 -9.64 7.06 6.39
CA GLN A 82 -9.39 7.98 5.30
C GLN A 82 -8.08 7.57 4.61
N PRO A 83 -7.99 7.70 3.28
CA PRO A 83 -6.77 7.41 2.56
C PRO A 83 -5.65 8.26 3.14
N SER A 84 -4.52 7.63 3.41
CA SER A 84 -3.32 8.35 3.78
C SER A 84 -2.83 9.23 2.62
N PRO A 85 -1.93 10.20 2.86
CA PRO A 85 -1.37 11.01 1.78
C PRO A 85 -0.75 10.16 0.67
N ALA A 86 -0.04 9.08 1.01
CA ALA A 86 0.52 8.15 0.04
C ALA A 86 -0.58 7.45 -0.79
N GLN A 87 -1.62 6.94 -0.12
CA GLN A 87 -2.75 6.32 -0.81
C GLN A 87 -3.50 7.32 -1.71
N SER A 88 -3.65 8.57 -1.28
CA SER A 88 -4.29 9.63 -2.07
C SER A 88 -3.49 9.95 -3.34
N VAL A 89 -2.16 10.00 -3.24
CA VAL A 89 -1.28 10.17 -4.41
C VAL A 89 -1.42 8.98 -5.36
N GLU A 90 -1.36 7.75 -4.85
CA GLU A 90 -1.47 6.54 -5.69
C GLU A 90 -2.82 6.47 -6.41
N ASN A 91 -3.92 6.75 -5.68
CA ASN A 91 -5.26 6.82 -6.27
C ASN A 91 -5.34 7.86 -7.39
N THR A 92 -4.63 8.97 -7.22
CA THR A 92 -4.55 10.05 -8.21
C THR A 92 -3.76 9.62 -9.44
N ILE A 93 -2.64 8.91 -9.27
CA ILE A 93 -1.85 8.33 -10.36
C ILE A 93 -2.70 7.32 -11.15
N GLN A 94 -3.36 6.38 -10.47
CA GLN A 94 -4.25 5.40 -11.11
C GLN A 94 -5.40 6.08 -11.88
N TYR A 95 -5.99 7.13 -11.31
CA TYR A 95 -7.02 7.91 -11.98
C TYR A 95 -6.48 8.57 -13.26
N LEU A 96 -5.31 9.20 -13.20
CA LEU A 96 -4.69 9.79 -14.38
C LEU A 96 -4.38 8.76 -15.46
N GLN A 97 -3.86 7.59 -15.09
CA GLN A 97 -3.60 6.52 -16.04
C GLN A 97 -4.89 6.06 -16.74
N LYS A 98 -6.00 5.97 -15.99
CA LYS A 98 -7.31 5.57 -16.52
C LYS A 98 -7.99 6.66 -17.35
N HIS A 99 -7.75 7.92 -17.04
CA HIS A 99 -8.38 9.10 -17.68
C HIS A 99 -7.38 9.93 -18.48
N TYR A 100 -6.27 9.33 -18.93
CA TYR A 100 -5.17 10.05 -19.59
C TYR A 100 -5.58 10.75 -20.89
N MET A 101 -6.66 10.29 -21.52
CA MET A 101 -7.24 10.89 -22.74
C MET A 101 -8.18 12.07 -22.45
N ASP A 102 -8.57 12.29 -21.18
CA ASP A 102 -9.45 13.36 -20.76
C ASP A 102 -8.62 14.59 -20.34
N SER A 103 -9.05 15.79 -20.73
CA SER A 103 -8.34 17.03 -20.38
C SER A 103 -8.48 17.34 -18.89
N ILE A 104 -7.51 16.95 -18.07
CA ILE A 104 -7.47 17.23 -16.62
C ILE A 104 -6.49 18.36 -16.33
N THR A 105 -6.89 19.31 -15.49
CA THR A 105 -6.02 20.42 -15.04
C THR A 105 -5.28 20.08 -13.74
N VAL A 106 -4.06 20.62 -13.57
CA VAL A 106 -3.22 20.44 -12.36
C VAL A 106 -3.96 20.84 -11.07
N LYS A 107 -4.86 21.81 -11.15
CA LYS A 107 -5.70 22.24 -10.02
C LYS A 107 -6.69 21.15 -9.57
N GLN A 108 -7.35 20.49 -10.53
CA GLN A 108 -8.29 19.39 -10.25
C GLN A 108 -7.58 18.15 -9.68
N LEU A 109 -6.31 17.96 -10.05
CA LEU A 109 -5.43 16.94 -9.52
C LEU A 109 -5.13 17.13 -8.04
N ALA A 110 -4.72 18.34 -7.65
CA ALA A 110 -4.37 18.64 -6.27
C ALA A 110 -5.58 18.66 -5.33
N GLU A 111 -6.73 19.16 -5.80
CA GLU A 111 -8.00 19.11 -5.07
C GLU A 111 -8.45 17.67 -4.77
N ARG A 112 -8.16 16.71 -5.67
CA ARG A 112 -8.53 15.28 -5.49
C ARG A 112 -7.51 14.49 -4.67
N ALA A 113 -6.23 14.83 -4.77
CA ALA A 113 -5.17 14.23 -3.97
C ALA A 113 -5.16 14.76 -2.51
N ASN A 114 -6.02 15.75 -2.20
CA ASN A 114 -6.09 16.41 -0.89
C ASN A 114 -4.74 16.99 -0.43
N VAL A 115 -3.93 17.45 -1.39
CA VAL A 115 -2.64 18.11 -1.15
C VAL A 115 -2.75 19.58 -1.54
N GLY A 116 -2.33 20.46 -0.64
CA GLY A 116 -2.31 21.91 -0.89
C GLY A 116 -1.32 22.27 -2.00
N ILE A 117 -1.78 22.93 -3.04
CA ILE A 117 -0.94 23.47 -4.12
C ILE A 117 -0.26 24.74 -3.60
N SER A 118 1.05 24.70 -3.34
CA SER A 118 1.82 25.92 -3.12
C SER A 118 2.00 26.65 -4.46
N ALA A 119 1.79 27.97 -4.46
CA ALA A 119 1.46 28.78 -5.63
C ALA A 119 2.56 28.96 -6.70
N GLU A 120 3.70 28.28 -6.60
CA GLU A 120 4.87 28.52 -7.46
C GLU A 120 4.90 27.72 -8.78
N SER A 121 4.01 26.73 -8.99
CA SER A 121 4.02 25.93 -10.23
C SER A 121 3.03 26.39 -11.31
N SER A 122 2.53 27.64 -11.23
CA SER A 122 1.47 28.15 -12.12
C SER A 122 2.00 28.72 -13.44
N THR A 123 2.72 27.93 -14.23
CA THR A 123 2.77 28.10 -15.70
C THR A 123 3.44 26.87 -16.32
N ASP A 124 2.72 25.75 -16.43
CA ASP A 124 3.09 24.78 -17.45
C ASP A 124 1.84 24.26 -18.16
N ARG A 125 1.50 24.93 -19.27
CA ARG A 125 0.59 24.37 -20.25
C ARG A 125 1.40 23.31 -20.99
N PHE A 126 1.23 22.04 -20.64
CA PHE A 126 1.69 20.94 -21.48
C PHE A 126 0.89 20.94 -22.78
N VAL A 127 1.33 21.75 -23.75
CA VAL A 127 0.82 21.71 -25.13
C VAL A 127 1.55 20.59 -25.86
N LYS A 128 0.76 19.62 -26.30
CA LYS A 128 1.10 18.55 -27.23
C LYS A 128 1.83 19.10 -28.47
N SER A 129 3.13 18.86 -28.60
CA SER A 129 3.83 19.03 -29.88
C SER A 129 3.62 17.79 -30.73
N ARG A 130 2.62 17.86 -31.62
CA ARG A 130 2.52 17.00 -32.80
C ARG A 130 3.20 17.78 -33.93
N SER A 131 4.39 17.37 -34.34
CA SER A 131 4.99 17.81 -35.60
C SER A 131 4.44 16.93 -36.71
N ASP A 132 3.29 17.32 -37.25
CA ASP A 132 2.75 16.84 -38.53
C ASP A 132 2.78 18.01 -39.53
N HIS A 133 3.90 18.22 -40.22
CA HIS A 133 3.88 18.77 -41.59
C HIS A 133 5.21 18.61 -42.32
N CYS A 134 5.22 17.75 -43.35
CA CYS A 134 5.63 18.17 -44.69
C CYS A 134 4.93 17.25 -45.69
N ARG A 135 3.82 17.75 -46.27
CA ARG A 135 3.42 17.41 -47.63
C ARG A 135 4.42 18.08 -48.57
N GLU A 136 4.77 17.44 -49.67
CA GLU A 136 4.62 18.08 -50.98
C GLU A 136 4.59 17.04 -52.09
N CYS A 137 3.63 17.27 -52.99
CA CYS A 137 3.45 16.57 -54.25
C CYS A 137 4.56 16.95 -55.24
N GLY A 138 4.95 15.99 -56.07
CA GLY A 138 5.78 16.14 -57.26
C GLY A 138 5.89 14.78 -57.94
#